data_AF-A0A698XMU7-F1
#
_entry.id   AF-A0A698XMU7-F1
#
_cell.length_a   1.000
_cell.length_b   1.000
_cell.length_c   1.000
_cell.angle_alpha   90.00
_cell.angle_beta   90.00
_cell.angle_gamma   90.00
#
_symmetry.space_group_name_H-M   'P 1'
#
loop_
_entity.id
_entity.type
_entity.pdbx_description
1 polymer ?
#
loop_
_entity_poly.entity_id
_entity_poly.type
_entity_poly.pdbx_seq_one_letter_code
_entity_poly.pdbx_strand_id
1 'polypeptide(L)'
;MNRNYENALRLLETRRRRVRPKTPAVPPSTLQDAAPSSGTQTVKGIPSLVGMKEWLQRLGHSDGDVDNLNIIHVAGTKGKGSTCAFTRSFLHAHGLRTGFPKRIGLYTSPDLQCIRDRIQIDDRPISEDLFTRYFFEVWEKLLSHDLGQKTEPARQPRYLQLLALLAFHTFIRENVDAAIFETHHGGEYDATNVIRAPVVTGITSLGMDHVEQLGPTIENIAWHKAGIFKAGAPALSVPQEAGPTEVLRNRAAEKKTSLTFISTNMSLPVDLKALSVPVQRLNCSLALELTKTFLQHRAPDHTLDSDDISTGVKNFSWTGRFEVIEDGTSLWFLDGAHNILSLEQAAEWFAKNTNARNSRKHRVLIFSHFSEERDGVALVKCLAHTLSEHGAMPDHVIFTTYQERDDGSTRIGK
;
A
#
# COMPACT_ATOMS: atom_id res chain seq x y z
N MET A 1 -23.38 9.69 -21.72
CA MET A 1 -23.26 9.39 -20.27
C MET A 1 -22.75 10.65 -19.59
N ASN A 2 -23.28 11.05 -18.43
CA ASN A 2 -22.82 12.26 -17.74
C ASN A 2 -21.40 12.04 -17.18
N ARG A 3 -20.43 12.89 -17.53
CA ARG A 3 -19.02 12.76 -17.13
C ARG A 3 -18.73 13.55 -15.86
N ASN A 4 -19.28 13.10 -14.73
CA ASN A 4 -19.03 13.70 -13.41
C ASN A 4 -18.41 12.68 -12.45
N TYR A 5 -17.93 13.20 -11.31
CA TYR A 5 -17.20 12.41 -10.32
C TYR A 5 -18.08 11.30 -9.72
N GLU A 6 -19.33 11.58 -9.36
CA GLU A 6 -20.24 10.59 -8.80
C GLU A 6 -20.51 9.44 -9.77
N ASN A 7 -20.65 9.74 -11.07
CA ASN A 7 -20.84 8.72 -12.09
C ASN A 7 -19.56 7.90 -12.31
N ALA A 8 -18.37 8.51 -12.26
CA ALA A 8 -17.10 7.79 -12.29
C ALA A 8 -17.01 6.76 -11.14
N LEU A 9 -17.39 7.18 -9.92
CA LEU A 9 -17.44 6.28 -8.76
C LEU A 9 -18.43 5.12 -8.95
N ARG A 10 -19.65 5.42 -9.43
CA ARG A 10 -20.67 4.39 -9.70
C ARG A 10 -20.17 3.36 -10.73
N LEU A 11 -19.56 3.82 -11.81
CA LEU A 11 -19.00 2.96 -12.86
C LEU A 11 -17.85 2.10 -12.35
N LEU A 12 -16.93 2.69 -11.59
CA LEU A 12 -15.84 1.96 -10.93
C LEU A 12 -16.39 0.83 -10.05
N GLU A 13 -17.43 1.11 -9.26
CA GLU A 13 -18.03 0.14 -8.35
C GLU A 13 -18.67 -1.04 -9.09
N THR A 14 -19.16 -0.85 -10.32
CA THR A 14 -19.64 -1.98 -11.15
C THR A 14 -18.56 -3.01 -11.45
N ARG A 15 -17.27 -2.68 -11.26
CA ARG A 15 -16.13 -3.60 -11.46
C ARG A 15 -15.73 -4.33 -10.18
N ARG A 16 -16.34 -4.01 -9.03
CA ARG A 16 -16.11 -4.72 -7.76
C ARG A 16 -16.84 -6.06 -7.79
N ARG A 17 -16.12 -7.14 -7.46
CA ARG A 17 -16.74 -8.46 -7.31
C ARG A 17 -17.41 -8.55 -5.96
N ARG A 18 -18.71 -8.87 -5.95
CA ARG A 18 -19.47 -9.13 -4.71
C ARG A 18 -19.23 -10.53 -4.14
N VAL A 19 -18.88 -11.51 -4.99
CA VAL A 19 -18.68 -12.91 -4.58
C VAL A 19 -17.46 -13.51 -5.31
N ARG A 20 -16.67 -14.34 -4.62
CA ARG A 20 -15.48 -14.99 -5.16
C ARG A 20 -15.84 -16.26 -5.95
N PRO A 21 -15.17 -16.56 -7.09
CA PRO A 21 -15.37 -17.83 -7.80
C PRO A 21 -14.87 -19.01 -6.97
N LYS A 22 -15.62 -20.12 -6.97
CA LYS A 22 -15.24 -21.37 -6.30
C LYS A 22 -14.28 -22.23 -7.14
N THR A 23 -14.12 -21.92 -8.42
CA THR A 23 -13.39 -22.73 -9.40
C THR A 23 -11.87 -22.49 -9.33
N PRO A 24 -11.02 -23.54 -9.37
CA PRO A 24 -9.56 -23.42 -9.53
C PRO A 24 -9.19 -22.66 -10.80
N ALA A 25 -8.06 -21.92 -10.82
CA ALA A 25 -7.58 -21.33 -12.07
C ALA A 25 -7.01 -22.40 -12.98
N VAL A 26 -7.32 -22.30 -14.27
CA VAL A 26 -6.46 -22.89 -15.31
C VAL A 26 -5.40 -21.84 -15.64
N PRO A 27 -4.09 -22.16 -15.59
CA PRO A 27 -3.05 -21.22 -16.04
C PRO A 27 -3.24 -20.94 -17.53
N PRO A 28 -3.18 -19.68 -18.01
CA PRO A 28 -3.13 -19.42 -19.44
C PRO A 28 -1.87 -20.07 -20.05
N SER A 29 -2.01 -20.57 -21.28
CA SER A 29 -0.95 -21.26 -22.05
C SER A 29 0.31 -20.42 -22.31
N THR A 30 0.27 -19.11 -22.05
CA THR A 30 1.40 -18.18 -22.19
C THR A 30 2.33 -18.12 -20.96
N LEU A 31 2.09 -18.92 -19.92
CA LEU A 31 2.94 -18.99 -18.71
C LEU A 31 3.81 -20.26 -18.63
N GLN A 32 4.08 -20.95 -19.74
CA GLN A 32 4.73 -22.27 -19.74
C GLN A 32 6.24 -22.33 -19.42
N ASP A 33 6.94 -21.20 -19.29
CA ASP A 33 8.41 -21.22 -19.12
C ASP A 33 8.91 -21.23 -17.65
N ALA A 34 8.07 -21.54 -16.68
CA ALA A 34 8.54 -21.78 -15.31
C ALA A 34 7.70 -22.86 -14.61
N ALA A 35 8.07 -24.12 -14.82
CA ALA A 35 7.62 -25.21 -13.95
C ALA A 35 8.23 -25.01 -12.54
N PRO A 36 7.45 -25.02 -11.45
CA PRO A 36 8.01 -25.10 -10.10
C PRO A 36 8.42 -26.54 -9.79
N SER A 37 9.62 -26.70 -9.24
CA SER A 37 9.96 -27.87 -8.44
C SER A 37 8.95 -28.00 -7.30
N SER A 38 8.28 -29.16 -7.24
CA SER A 38 7.49 -29.72 -6.14
C SER A 38 7.07 -28.76 -5.00
N GLY A 39 5.82 -28.27 -5.02
CA GLY A 39 5.12 -27.84 -3.79
C GLY A 39 4.24 -26.58 -3.87
N THR A 40 4.36 -25.73 -4.88
CA THR A 40 3.57 -24.49 -4.97
C THR A 40 2.28 -24.69 -5.79
N GLN A 41 1.15 -24.91 -5.11
CA GLN A 41 -0.16 -25.11 -5.75
C GLN A 41 -1.02 -23.84 -5.87
N THR A 42 -1.61 -23.71 -7.07
CA THR A 42 -2.93 -23.18 -7.44
C THR A 42 -3.29 -21.74 -7.04
N VAL A 43 -3.01 -20.81 -7.96
CA VAL A 43 -3.83 -19.60 -8.09
C VAL A 43 -5.28 -20.04 -8.37
N LYS A 44 -6.28 -19.46 -7.70
CA LYS A 44 -7.71 -19.67 -8.00
C LYS A 44 -8.23 -18.54 -8.91
N GLY A 45 -8.81 -18.89 -10.06
CA GLY A 45 -9.21 -17.95 -11.10
C GLY A 45 -8.04 -17.22 -11.80
N ILE A 46 -8.36 -16.38 -12.79
CA ILE A 46 -7.34 -15.69 -13.59
C ILE A 46 -6.59 -14.63 -12.76
N PRO A 47 -5.24 -14.62 -12.74
CA PRO A 47 -4.43 -13.62 -12.04
C PRO A 47 -4.77 -12.16 -12.38
N SER A 48 -4.58 -11.26 -11.41
CA SER A 48 -4.78 -9.81 -11.57
C SER A 48 -3.70 -9.15 -12.44
N LEU A 49 -2.55 -9.79 -12.64
CA LEU A 49 -1.53 -9.31 -13.58
C LEU A 49 -1.95 -9.43 -15.04
N VAL A 50 -2.69 -10.48 -15.39
CA VAL A 50 -3.03 -10.79 -16.78
C VAL A 50 -3.98 -9.71 -17.34
N GLY A 51 -3.66 -9.18 -18.52
CA GLY A 51 -4.37 -8.09 -19.19
C GLY A 51 -3.76 -6.70 -18.94
N MET A 52 -2.96 -6.53 -17.87
CA MET A 52 -2.45 -5.20 -17.49
C MET A 52 -1.59 -4.57 -18.57
N LYS A 53 -0.69 -5.35 -19.20
CA LYS A 53 0.18 -4.87 -20.28
C LYS A 53 -0.63 -4.46 -21.50
N GLU A 54 -1.54 -5.32 -21.93
CA GLU A 54 -2.38 -5.09 -23.11
C GLU A 54 -3.30 -3.87 -22.90
N TRP A 55 -3.83 -3.69 -21.69
CA TRP A 55 -4.65 -2.51 -21.37
C TRP A 55 -3.83 -1.23 -21.32
N LEU A 56 -2.60 -1.23 -20.78
CA LEU A 56 -1.71 -0.07 -20.84
C LEU A 56 -1.40 0.32 -22.30
N GLN A 57 -1.10 -0.66 -23.15
CA GLN A 57 -0.89 -0.43 -24.58
C GLN A 57 -2.13 0.16 -25.26
N ARG A 58 -3.33 -0.36 -24.96
CA ARG A 58 -4.60 0.20 -25.45
C ARG A 58 -4.87 1.62 -24.95
N LEU A 59 -4.38 1.97 -23.77
CA LEU A 59 -4.43 3.34 -23.25
C LEU A 59 -3.47 4.28 -24.00
N GLY A 60 -2.57 3.74 -24.82
CA GLY A 60 -1.54 4.48 -25.55
C GLY A 60 -0.23 4.59 -24.79
N HIS A 61 -0.02 3.79 -23.74
CA HIS A 61 1.19 3.80 -22.93
C HIS A 61 2.07 2.62 -23.32
N SER A 62 3.26 2.96 -23.82
CA SER A 62 4.31 1.99 -24.10
C SER A 62 4.94 1.48 -22.79
N ASP A 63 5.73 0.44 -22.94
CA ASP A 63 6.52 -0.09 -21.83
C ASP A 63 7.55 0.94 -21.31
N GLY A 64 8.11 1.74 -22.22
CA GLY A 64 9.04 2.81 -21.88
C GLY A 64 8.37 3.94 -21.10
N ASP A 65 7.11 4.26 -21.39
CA ASP A 65 6.36 5.28 -20.64
C ASP A 65 6.15 4.87 -19.18
N VAL A 66 5.91 3.57 -18.94
CA VAL A 66 5.81 3.02 -17.58
C VAL A 66 7.16 3.02 -16.88
N ASP A 67 8.22 2.61 -17.57
CA ASP A 67 9.58 2.58 -17.01
C ASP A 67 10.11 3.99 -16.69
N ASN A 68 9.70 5.00 -17.46
CA ASN A 68 10.03 6.41 -17.25
C ASN A 68 9.39 7.04 -16.01
N LEU A 69 8.41 6.37 -15.37
CA LEU A 69 7.88 6.78 -14.07
C LEU A 69 8.88 6.54 -12.91
N ASN A 70 10.03 5.93 -13.17
CA ASN A 70 11.09 5.66 -12.20
C ASN A 70 10.53 5.02 -10.92
N ILE A 71 9.99 3.81 -11.06
CA ILE A 71 9.09 3.28 -10.04
C ILE A 71 9.84 2.68 -8.85
N ILE A 72 9.44 3.06 -7.63
CA ILE A 72 9.76 2.34 -6.39
C ILE A 72 8.59 1.40 -6.08
N HIS A 73 8.82 0.09 -6.05
CA HIS A 73 7.74 -0.90 -5.90
C HIS A 73 7.82 -1.61 -4.55
N VAL A 74 6.76 -1.53 -3.75
CA VAL A 74 6.73 -2.00 -2.36
C VAL A 74 5.66 -3.06 -2.14
N ALA A 75 6.07 -4.19 -1.57
CA ALA A 75 5.20 -5.26 -1.10
C ALA A 75 5.45 -5.58 0.39
N GLY A 76 4.65 -6.50 0.95
CA GLY A 76 4.71 -6.88 2.36
C GLY A 76 3.34 -7.06 3.01
N THR A 77 3.31 -7.52 4.26
CA THR A 77 2.04 -7.72 5.00
C THR A 77 1.71 -6.47 5.81
N LYS A 78 2.67 -5.97 6.59
CA LYS A 78 2.51 -4.79 7.44
C LYS A 78 3.57 -3.75 7.09
N GLY A 79 3.17 -2.47 7.12
CA GLY A 79 4.08 -1.35 6.89
C GLY A 79 4.16 -0.83 5.46
N LYS A 80 3.60 -1.52 4.46
CA LYS A 80 3.60 -1.09 3.04
C LYS A 80 3.27 0.41 2.85
N GLY A 81 2.03 0.82 3.17
CA GLY A 81 1.60 2.21 3.07
C GLY A 81 2.49 3.19 3.84
N SER A 82 2.90 2.86 5.07
CA SER A 82 3.81 3.72 5.86
C SER A 82 5.20 3.83 5.22
N THR A 83 5.79 2.75 4.72
CA THR A 83 7.06 2.78 3.98
C THR A 83 6.93 3.62 2.72
N CYS A 84 5.84 3.48 1.95
CA CYS A 84 5.60 4.30 0.77
C CYS A 84 5.47 5.79 1.12
N ALA A 85 4.75 6.12 2.21
CA ALA A 85 4.58 7.49 2.66
C ALA A 85 5.88 8.11 3.19
N PHE A 86 6.70 7.38 3.95
CA PHE A 86 8.05 7.83 4.31
C PHE A 86 8.92 8.05 3.08
N THR A 87 8.90 7.12 2.11
CA THR A 87 9.68 7.24 0.87
C THR A 87 9.28 8.50 0.09
N ARG A 88 7.97 8.74 -0.05
CA ARG A 88 7.45 9.98 -0.64
C ARG A 88 7.93 11.21 0.12
N SER A 89 7.87 11.20 1.45
CA SER A 89 8.26 12.33 2.29
C SER A 89 9.75 12.67 2.14
N PHE A 90 10.63 11.65 2.09
CA PHE A 90 12.06 11.86 1.85
C PHE A 90 12.35 12.38 0.43
N LEU A 91 11.72 11.80 -0.59
CA LEU A 91 11.85 12.30 -1.96
C LEU A 91 11.35 13.73 -2.10
N HIS A 92 10.27 14.09 -1.40
CA HIS A 92 9.71 15.44 -1.43
C HIS A 92 10.65 16.44 -0.74
N ALA A 93 11.19 16.11 0.44
CA ALA A 93 12.17 16.95 1.12
C ALA A 93 13.41 17.19 0.23
N HIS A 94 13.93 16.12 -0.37
CA HIS A 94 15.04 16.17 -1.31
C HIS A 94 14.74 16.99 -2.56
N GLY A 95 13.53 16.84 -3.12
CA GLY A 95 13.05 17.59 -4.28
C GLY A 95 12.90 19.07 -4.02
N LEU A 96 12.45 19.47 -2.81
CA LEU A 96 12.41 20.88 -2.40
C LEU A 96 13.80 21.52 -2.37
N ARG A 97 14.82 20.76 -1.95
CA ARG A 97 16.20 21.25 -1.84
C ARG A 97 16.94 21.24 -3.18
N THR A 98 16.77 20.19 -3.97
CA THR A 98 17.60 19.91 -5.16
C THR A 98 16.88 20.10 -6.50
N GLY A 99 15.55 20.25 -6.48
CA GLY A 99 14.72 20.33 -7.69
C GLY A 99 14.36 18.98 -8.33
N PHE A 100 14.87 17.85 -7.80
CA PHE A 100 14.56 16.51 -8.28
C PHE A 100 14.28 15.54 -7.12
N PRO A 101 13.27 14.65 -7.20
CA PRO A 101 12.19 14.69 -8.19
C PRO A 101 11.31 15.92 -7.99
N LYS A 102 10.79 16.50 -9.07
CA LYS A 102 9.91 17.67 -9.03
C LYS A 102 8.47 17.27 -8.75
N ARG A 103 8.05 16.11 -9.25
CA ARG A 103 6.71 15.56 -9.07
C ARG A 103 6.75 14.10 -8.64
N ILE A 104 6.07 13.79 -7.55
CA ILE A 104 6.08 12.46 -6.93
C ILE A 104 4.67 11.88 -6.95
N GLY A 105 4.50 10.73 -7.60
CA GLY A 105 3.26 9.96 -7.59
C GLY A 105 3.27 8.90 -6.50
N LEU A 106 2.15 8.72 -5.80
CA LEU A 106 1.99 7.66 -4.81
C LEU A 106 0.70 6.88 -5.08
N TYR A 107 0.84 5.57 -5.31
CA TYR A 107 -0.28 4.64 -5.44
C TYR A 107 -0.34 3.67 -4.26
N THR A 108 -1.45 3.70 -3.51
CA THR A 108 -1.63 2.91 -2.28
C THR A 108 -2.98 2.22 -2.17
N SER A 109 -3.08 1.26 -1.25
CA SER A 109 -4.33 0.57 -0.97
C SER A 109 -4.40 0.00 0.45
N PRO A 110 -5.57 -0.01 1.12
CA PRO A 110 -6.84 0.58 0.68
C PRO A 110 -6.89 2.12 0.85
N ASP A 111 -7.96 2.75 0.37
CA ASP A 111 -8.34 4.12 0.76
C ASP A 111 -8.89 4.17 2.19
N LEU A 112 -8.83 5.34 2.83
CA LEU A 112 -9.34 5.54 4.19
C LEU A 112 -10.56 6.48 4.23
N GLN A 113 -10.46 7.64 3.59
CA GLN A 113 -11.51 8.66 3.55
C GLN A 113 -12.21 8.68 2.20
N CYS A 114 -11.46 8.58 1.10
CA CYS A 114 -12.03 8.58 -0.24
C CYS A 114 -11.16 7.82 -1.25
N ILE A 115 -11.76 7.40 -2.37
CA ILE A 115 -11.04 6.59 -3.37
C ILE A 115 -9.78 7.27 -3.94
N ARG A 116 -9.76 8.61 -3.93
CA ARG A 116 -8.63 9.42 -4.42
C ARG A 116 -7.41 9.30 -3.51
N ASP A 117 -7.57 8.87 -2.26
CA ASP A 117 -6.46 8.59 -1.33
C ASP A 117 -5.47 7.58 -1.92
N ARG A 118 -5.93 6.73 -2.84
CA ARG A 118 -5.11 5.74 -3.55
C ARG A 118 -4.21 6.34 -4.60
N ILE A 119 -4.49 7.53 -5.12
CA ILE A 119 -3.76 8.14 -6.24
C ILE A 119 -3.42 9.57 -5.83
N GLN A 120 -2.18 9.76 -5.38
CA GLN A 120 -1.71 11.04 -4.89
C GLN A 120 -0.58 11.58 -5.76
N ILE A 121 -0.51 12.90 -5.89
CA ILE A 121 0.61 13.63 -6.48
C ILE A 121 1.03 14.69 -5.47
N ASP A 122 2.32 14.74 -5.14
CA ASP A 122 2.93 15.72 -4.25
C ASP A 122 2.19 15.83 -2.90
N ASP A 123 2.03 14.67 -2.24
CA ASP A 123 1.41 14.51 -0.90
C ASP A 123 -0.10 14.81 -0.83
N ARG A 124 -0.78 14.91 -1.98
CA ARG A 124 -2.23 15.18 -2.03
C ARG A 124 -2.96 14.20 -2.93
N PRO A 125 -4.11 13.65 -2.51
CA PRO A 125 -5.05 13.00 -3.42
C PRO A 125 -5.31 13.88 -4.64
N ILE A 126 -5.32 13.31 -5.84
CA ILE A 126 -5.70 14.05 -7.05
C ILE A 126 -7.10 14.68 -6.87
N SER A 127 -7.38 15.80 -7.55
CA SER A 127 -8.69 16.45 -7.45
C SER A 127 -9.82 15.58 -8.03
N GLU A 128 -11.08 15.87 -7.66
CA GLU A 128 -12.24 15.21 -8.27
C GLU A 128 -12.27 15.42 -9.79
N ASP A 129 -11.85 16.60 -10.28
CA ASP A 129 -11.76 16.90 -11.71
C ASP A 129 -10.71 16.04 -12.42
N LEU A 130 -9.50 15.92 -11.86
CA LEU A 130 -8.43 15.08 -12.45
C LEU A 130 -8.83 13.61 -12.42
N PHE A 131 -9.39 13.14 -11.30
CA PHE A 131 -9.89 11.77 -11.20
C PHE A 131 -10.95 11.51 -12.26
N THR A 132 -11.95 12.40 -12.39
CA THR A 132 -13.04 12.25 -13.35
C THR A 132 -12.52 12.22 -14.78
N ARG A 133 -11.64 13.16 -15.15
CA ARG A 133 -11.02 13.23 -16.47
C ARG A 133 -10.32 11.92 -16.83
N TYR A 134 -9.35 11.51 -16.00
CA TYR A 134 -8.54 10.33 -16.28
C TYR A 134 -9.35 9.03 -16.16
N PHE A 135 -10.35 8.98 -15.27
CA PHE A 135 -11.26 7.85 -15.20
C PHE A 135 -11.99 7.63 -16.52
N PHE A 136 -12.58 8.68 -17.10
CA PHE A 136 -13.30 8.55 -18.38
C PHE A 136 -12.36 8.31 -19.56
N GLU A 137 -11.15 8.87 -19.58
CA GLU A 137 -10.13 8.52 -20.59
C GLU A 137 -9.79 7.02 -20.57
N VAL A 138 -9.64 6.44 -19.37
CA VAL A 138 -9.39 5.00 -19.19
C VAL A 138 -10.62 4.16 -19.51
N TRP A 139 -11.79 4.55 -18.97
CA TRP A 139 -13.05 3.83 -19.11
C TRP A 139 -13.47 3.70 -20.58
N GLU A 140 -13.38 4.80 -21.34
CA GLU A 140 -13.82 4.82 -22.73
C GLU A 140 -12.91 3.93 -23.60
N LYS A 141 -11.59 4.05 -23.47
CA LYS A 141 -10.65 3.23 -24.24
C LYS A 141 -10.74 1.73 -23.95
N LEU A 142 -11.02 1.37 -22.69
CA LEU A 142 -10.96 -0.03 -22.27
C LEU A 142 -12.33 -0.73 -22.24
N LEU A 143 -13.41 -0.01 -21.94
CA LEU A 143 -14.71 -0.59 -21.62
C LEU A 143 -15.88 -0.10 -22.50
N SER A 144 -15.73 0.95 -23.32
CA SER A 144 -16.88 1.52 -24.06
C SER A 144 -17.23 0.85 -25.40
N HIS A 145 -16.52 -0.21 -25.81
CA HIS A 145 -16.68 -0.81 -27.14
C HIS A 145 -17.72 -1.94 -27.27
N ASP A 146 -18.54 -2.20 -26.25
CA ASP A 146 -19.39 -3.40 -26.19
C ASP A 146 -20.89 -3.17 -26.48
N LEU A 147 -21.23 -2.25 -27.39
CA LEU A 147 -22.63 -2.04 -27.82
C LEU A 147 -22.95 -2.55 -29.23
N GLY A 148 -22.04 -3.23 -29.94
CA GLY A 148 -22.32 -3.60 -31.34
C GLY A 148 -21.51 -4.67 -32.05
N GLN A 149 -20.49 -5.31 -31.45
CA GLN A 149 -19.73 -6.37 -32.13
C GLN A 149 -19.87 -7.72 -31.41
N LYS A 150 -20.35 -8.72 -32.16
CA LYS A 150 -20.58 -10.11 -31.73
C LYS A 150 -19.28 -10.92 -31.67
N THR A 151 -18.23 -10.40 -31.06
CA THR A 151 -17.04 -11.18 -30.71
C THR A 151 -17.09 -11.49 -29.22
N GLU A 152 -16.50 -12.61 -28.80
CA GLU A 152 -16.38 -13.00 -27.39
C GLU A 152 -15.99 -11.79 -26.52
N PRO A 153 -16.69 -11.53 -25.39
CA PRO A 153 -16.50 -10.31 -24.62
C PRO A 153 -15.04 -10.18 -24.20
N ALA A 154 -14.36 -9.17 -24.75
CA ALA A 154 -12.96 -8.92 -24.45
C ALA A 154 -12.81 -8.73 -22.93
N ARG A 155 -11.84 -9.41 -22.32
CA ARG A 155 -11.63 -9.33 -20.87
C ARG A 155 -11.46 -7.87 -20.44
N GLN A 156 -12.24 -7.46 -19.45
CA GLN A 156 -12.22 -6.12 -18.86
C GLN A 156 -11.46 -6.10 -17.53
N PRO A 157 -10.81 -4.96 -17.17
CA PRO A 157 -10.15 -4.81 -15.88
C PRO A 157 -11.17 -4.82 -14.73
N ARG A 158 -10.84 -5.56 -13.66
CA ARG A 158 -11.61 -5.55 -12.41
C ARG A 158 -11.25 -4.33 -11.56
N TYR A 159 -12.00 -4.08 -10.49
CA TYR A 159 -11.85 -2.92 -9.59
C TYR A 159 -10.40 -2.48 -9.32
N LEU A 160 -9.57 -3.35 -8.73
CA LEU A 160 -8.18 -3.01 -8.39
C LEU A 160 -7.26 -2.90 -9.62
N GLN A 161 -7.52 -3.67 -10.68
CA GLN A 161 -6.79 -3.54 -11.96
C GLN A 161 -7.09 -2.18 -12.60
N LEU A 162 -8.36 -1.77 -12.61
CA LEU A 162 -8.80 -0.48 -13.16
C LEU A 162 -8.21 0.70 -12.39
N LEU A 163 -8.13 0.61 -11.05
CA LEU A 163 -7.46 1.62 -10.23
C LEU A 163 -5.96 1.70 -10.49
N ALA A 164 -5.28 0.56 -10.66
CA ALA A 164 -3.86 0.57 -11.01
C ALA A 164 -3.62 1.17 -12.40
N LEU A 165 -4.44 0.81 -13.39
CA LEU A 165 -4.41 1.42 -14.73
C LEU A 165 -4.66 2.92 -14.68
N LEU A 166 -5.62 3.36 -13.87
CA LEU A 166 -5.91 4.78 -13.65
C LEU A 166 -4.71 5.50 -13.03
N ALA A 167 -4.02 4.88 -12.06
CA ALA A 167 -2.83 5.44 -11.44
C ALA A 167 -1.67 5.57 -12.44
N PHE A 168 -1.34 4.51 -13.19
CA PHE A 168 -0.34 4.58 -14.27
C PHE A 168 -0.68 5.67 -15.27
N HIS A 169 -1.93 5.69 -15.76
CA HIS A 169 -2.36 6.68 -16.72
C HIS A 169 -2.25 8.10 -16.17
N THR A 170 -2.68 8.32 -14.93
CA THR A 170 -2.57 9.62 -14.25
C THR A 170 -1.11 10.06 -14.14
N PHE A 171 -0.23 9.21 -13.62
CA PHE A 171 1.18 9.56 -13.40
C PHE A 171 1.94 9.83 -14.70
N ILE A 172 1.64 9.10 -15.78
CA ILE A 172 2.22 9.37 -17.10
C ILE A 172 1.72 10.71 -17.65
N ARG A 173 0.40 10.96 -17.60
CA ARG A 173 -0.20 12.21 -18.12
C ARG A 173 0.23 13.44 -17.33
N GLU A 174 0.49 13.26 -16.04
CA GLU A 174 1.01 14.29 -15.15
C GLU A 174 2.55 14.34 -15.14
N ASN A 175 3.28 13.61 -15.99
CA ASN A 175 4.74 13.65 -16.05
C ASN A 175 5.41 13.54 -14.66
N VAL A 176 4.99 12.54 -13.87
CA VAL A 176 5.59 12.23 -12.57
C VAL A 176 7.05 11.79 -12.78
N ASP A 177 7.98 12.35 -12.00
CA ASP A 177 9.41 12.02 -12.07
C ASP A 177 9.77 10.77 -11.26
N ALA A 178 9.01 10.50 -10.19
CA ALA A 178 9.20 9.35 -9.32
C ALA A 178 7.83 8.83 -8.84
N ALA A 179 7.49 7.59 -9.18
CA ALA A 179 6.25 6.97 -8.73
C ALA A 179 6.52 5.86 -7.71
N ILE A 180 5.75 5.85 -6.61
CA ILE A 180 5.82 4.83 -5.57
C ILE A 180 4.56 3.99 -5.67
N PHE A 181 4.70 2.69 -5.90
CA PHE A 181 3.59 1.75 -5.99
C PHE A 181 3.59 0.77 -4.83
N GLU A 182 2.49 0.72 -4.09
CA GLU A 182 2.17 -0.36 -3.17
C GLU A 182 1.40 -1.47 -3.91
N THR A 183 1.80 -2.73 -3.71
CA THR A 183 1.01 -3.90 -4.16
C THR A 183 -0.32 -4.00 -3.42
N HIS A 184 -1.39 -4.45 -4.08
CA HIS A 184 -2.67 -4.71 -3.42
C HIS A 184 -2.57 -5.90 -2.46
N HIS A 185 -2.28 -7.08 -3.01
CA HIS A 185 -2.14 -8.32 -2.27
C HIS A 185 -1.11 -9.25 -2.95
N GLY A 186 -0.26 -9.89 -2.16
CA GLY A 186 0.82 -10.72 -2.69
C GLY A 186 1.91 -9.88 -3.38
N GLY A 187 2.23 -10.20 -4.63
CA GLY A 187 3.28 -9.54 -5.43
C GLY A 187 3.36 -10.13 -6.85
N GLU A 188 3.77 -11.40 -7.00
CA GLU A 188 3.99 -12.08 -8.30
C GLU A 188 2.82 -11.89 -9.28
N TYR A 189 1.60 -12.03 -8.79
CA TYR A 189 0.37 -11.98 -9.60
C TYR A 189 -0.47 -10.72 -9.37
N ASP A 190 0.08 -9.75 -8.65
CA ASP A 190 -0.56 -8.47 -8.38
C ASP A 190 -0.67 -7.63 -9.67
N ALA A 191 -1.71 -6.80 -9.77
CA ALA A 191 -1.91 -5.95 -10.95
C ALA A 191 -0.75 -4.96 -11.15
N THR A 192 -0.16 -4.47 -10.06
CA THR A 192 0.99 -3.55 -10.10
C THR A 192 2.25 -4.23 -10.62
N ASN A 193 2.36 -5.57 -10.59
CA ASN A 193 3.56 -6.28 -11.05
C ASN A 193 3.75 -6.30 -12.58
N VAL A 194 2.92 -5.54 -13.31
CA VAL A 194 3.17 -5.16 -14.71
C VAL A 194 4.42 -4.27 -14.86
N ILE A 195 4.85 -3.63 -13.77
CA ILE A 195 6.12 -2.88 -13.67
C ILE A 195 7.28 -3.83 -13.96
N ARG A 196 8.02 -3.61 -15.05
CA ARG A 196 9.13 -4.50 -15.46
C ARG A 196 10.48 -4.06 -14.96
N ALA A 197 10.72 -2.76 -14.88
CA ALA A 197 11.99 -2.16 -14.51
C ALA A 197 11.79 -1.13 -13.38
N PRO A 198 11.41 -1.58 -12.17
CA PRO A 198 11.42 -0.69 -11.02
C PRO A 198 12.87 -0.22 -10.78
N VAL A 199 13.04 0.97 -10.21
CA VAL A 199 14.36 1.46 -9.79
C VAL A 199 14.87 0.68 -8.60
N VAL A 200 13.96 0.36 -7.66
CA VAL A 200 14.25 -0.43 -6.47
C VAL A 200 12.97 -1.07 -5.97
N THR A 201 13.09 -2.26 -5.37
CA THR A 201 11.97 -3.00 -4.78
C THR A 201 12.13 -3.13 -3.27
N GLY A 202 11.01 -3.06 -2.53
CA GLY A 202 11.00 -3.11 -1.07
C GLY A 202 10.02 -4.13 -0.52
N ILE A 203 10.47 -5.00 0.40
CA ILE A 203 9.62 -5.92 1.16
C ILE A 203 9.55 -5.48 2.62
N THR A 204 8.38 -5.01 3.03
CA THR A 204 8.06 -4.70 4.43
C THR A 204 7.79 -5.98 5.23
N SER A 205 7.52 -5.86 6.54
CA SER A 205 7.35 -7.02 7.42
C SER A 205 6.33 -8.03 6.88
N LEU A 206 6.73 -9.30 6.88
CA LEU A 206 5.90 -10.42 6.47
C LEU A 206 5.14 -11.00 7.66
N GLY A 207 3.96 -11.49 7.38
CA GLY A 207 3.09 -12.14 8.36
C GLY A 207 1.92 -12.80 7.66
N MET A 208 1.24 -13.68 8.38
CA MET A 208 0.07 -14.40 7.87
C MET A 208 -1.02 -13.44 7.44
N ASP A 209 -1.40 -13.50 6.17
CA ASP A 209 -2.41 -12.64 5.55
C ASP A 209 -2.91 -13.27 4.26
N HIS A 210 -4.19 -13.06 3.94
CA HIS A 210 -4.81 -13.56 2.71
C HIS A 210 -4.50 -15.03 2.37
N VAL A 211 -4.56 -15.92 3.37
CA VAL A 211 -4.17 -17.34 3.27
C VAL A 211 -4.85 -18.06 2.10
N GLU A 212 -6.13 -17.78 1.85
CA GLU A 212 -6.87 -18.37 0.73
C GLU A 212 -6.34 -17.97 -0.67
N GLN A 213 -5.53 -16.91 -0.76
CA GLN A 213 -5.01 -16.34 -2.01
C GLN A 213 -3.51 -16.59 -2.15
N LEU A 214 -2.77 -16.47 -1.05
CA LEU A 214 -1.32 -16.49 -1.03
C LEU A 214 -0.74 -17.83 -0.55
N GLY A 215 -1.57 -18.72 -0.02
CA GLY A 215 -1.17 -20.03 0.48
C GLY A 215 -1.16 -20.13 2.01
N PRO A 216 -1.07 -21.36 2.53
CA PRO A 216 -1.23 -21.67 3.95
C PRO A 216 -0.05 -21.28 4.84
N THR A 217 1.13 -21.01 4.28
CA THR A 217 2.33 -20.72 5.09
C THR A 217 2.91 -19.33 4.80
N ILE A 218 3.72 -18.85 5.75
CA ILE A 218 4.42 -17.57 5.63
C ILE A 218 5.46 -17.61 4.49
N GLU A 219 6.01 -18.78 4.16
CA GLU A 219 6.89 -19.02 3.02
C GLU A 219 6.15 -18.84 1.69
N ASN A 220 4.90 -19.32 1.57
CA ASN A 220 4.09 -19.06 0.39
C ASN A 220 3.85 -17.55 0.20
N ILE A 221 3.55 -16.86 1.31
CA ILE A 221 3.36 -15.41 1.34
C ILE A 221 4.66 -14.68 0.93
N ALA A 222 5.81 -15.10 1.45
CA ALA A 222 7.12 -14.56 1.10
C ALA A 222 7.42 -14.74 -0.40
N TRP A 223 7.15 -15.93 -0.95
CA TRP A 223 7.35 -16.25 -2.37
C TRP A 223 6.55 -15.31 -3.28
N HIS A 224 5.26 -15.13 -2.95
CA HIS A 224 4.38 -14.23 -3.69
C HIS A 224 4.87 -12.79 -3.60
N LYS A 225 5.20 -12.29 -2.42
CA LYS A 225 5.61 -10.89 -2.24
C LYS A 225 6.94 -10.59 -2.92
N ALA A 226 7.90 -11.51 -2.85
CA ALA A 226 9.17 -11.43 -3.58
C ALA A 226 9.01 -11.48 -5.10
N GLY A 227 7.82 -11.78 -5.63
CA GLY A 227 7.56 -11.75 -7.07
C GLY A 227 7.67 -10.37 -7.72
N ILE A 228 7.75 -9.30 -6.91
CA ILE A 228 8.05 -7.96 -7.41
C ILE A 228 9.53 -7.76 -7.73
N PHE A 229 10.43 -8.65 -7.28
CA PHE A 229 11.86 -8.56 -7.60
C PHE A 229 12.08 -8.71 -9.11
N LYS A 230 12.94 -7.83 -9.67
CA LYS A 230 13.26 -7.80 -11.09
C LYS A 230 14.77 -7.74 -11.30
N ALA A 231 15.23 -8.36 -12.38
CA ALA A 231 16.61 -8.28 -12.80
C ALA A 231 16.99 -6.82 -13.09
N GLY A 232 18.18 -6.41 -12.67
CA GLY A 232 18.67 -5.03 -12.85
C GLY A 232 18.12 -4.01 -11.84
N ALA A 233 17.25 -4.42 -10.91
CA ALA A 233 16.70 -3.57 -9.87
C ALA A 233 17.02 -4.12 -8.48
N PRO A 234 17.80 -3.43 -7.63
CA PRO A 234 18.11 -3.92 -6.28
C PRO A 234 16.84 -4.21 -5.47
N ALA A 235 16.90 -5.28 -4.66
CA ALA A 235 15.85 -5.64 -3.72
C ALA A 235 16.27 -5.34 -2.28
N LEU A 236 15.39 -4.66 -1.55
CA LEU A 236 15.54 -4.36 -0.14
C LEU A 236 14.42 -5.07 0.65
N SER A 237 14.73 -5.56 1.83
CA SER A 237 13.74 -6.12 2.75
C SER A 237 14.06 -5.73 4.18
N VAL A 238 13.07 -5.60 5.05
CA VAL A 238 13.34 -5.68 6.50
C VAL A 238 13.73 -7.12 6.88
N PRO A 239 14.47 -7.34 7.99
CA PRO A 239 14.71 -8.68 8.52
C PRO A 239 13.41 -9.45 8.74
N GLN A 240 13.43 -10.75 8.44
CA GLN A 240 12.31 -11.67 8.63
C GLN A 240 12.76 -12.86 9.47
N GLU A 241 11.83 -13.73 9.84
CA GLU A 241 12.16 -15.05 10.40
C GLU A 241 12.92 -15.92 9.38
N ALA A 242 13.54 -17.00 9.86
CA ALA A 242 14.43 -17.84 9.06
C ALA A 242 13.78 -18.39 7.78
N GLY A 243 12.54 -18.91 7.87
CA GLY A 243 11.81 -19.47 6.73
C GLY A 243 11.57 -18.45 5.61
N PRO A 244 10.86 -17.34 5.86
CA PRO A 244 10.66 -16.26 4.89
C PRO A 244 11.97 -15.66 4.36
N THR A 245 12.97 -15.49 5.23
CA THR A 245 14.29 -14.97 4.83
C THR A 245 14.91 -15.83 3.73
N GLU A 246 14.88 -17.15 3.88
CA GLU A 246 15.43 -18.07 2.91
C GLU A 246 14.65 -18.04 1.60
N VAL A 247 13.33 -17.93 1.65
CA VAL A 247 12.50 -17.74 0.46
C VAL A 247 12.86 -16.45 -0.27
N LEU A 248 13.01 -15.32 0.44
CA LEU A 248 13.40 -14.06 -0.19
C LEU A 248 14.77 -14.15 -0.88
N ARG A 249 15.75 -14.83 -0.26
CA ARG A 249 17.08 -15.06 -0.85
C ARG A 249 17.00 -15.89 -2.14
N ASN A 250 16.27 -17.01 -2.10
CA ASN A 250 16.08 -17.87 -3.25
C ASN A 250 15.37 -17.13 -4.40
N ARG A 251 14.41 -16.26 -4.08
CA ARG A 251 13.70 -15.45 -5.07
C ARG A 251 14.56 -14.34 -5.67
N ALA A 252 15.42 -13.72 -4.87
CA ALA A 252 16.39 -12.75 -5.38
C ALA A 252 17.38 -13.42 -6.35
N ALA A 253 17.86 -14.63 -6.01
CA ALA A 253 18.72 -15.42 -6.90
C ALA A 253 18.01 -15.81 -8.21
N GLU A 254 16.77 -16.33 -8.12
CA GLU A 254 15.92 -16.67 -9.28
C GLU A 254 15.71 -15.46 -10.21
N LYS A 255 15.39 -14.29 -9.63
CA LYS A 255 15.14 -13.05 -10.37
C LYS A 255 16.44 -12.30 -10.73
N LYS A 256 17.61 -12.86 -10.43
CA LYS A 256 18.95 -12.31 -10.74
C LYS A 256 19.12 -10.88 -10.21
N THR A 257 18.78 -10.66 -8.95
CA THR A 257 18.98 -9.38 -8.28
C THR A 257 19.67 -9.53 -6.93
N SER A 258 20.26 -8.44 -6.45
CA SER A 258 20.80 -8.36 -5.09
C SER A 258 19.67 -8.19 -4.08
N LEU A 259 19.82 -8.81 -2.91
CA LEU A 259 18.91 -8.62 -1.78
C LEU A 259 19.69 -8.14 -0.56
N THR A 260 19.28 -6.99 -0.03
CA THR A 260 19.86 -6.42 1.20
C THR A 260 18.79 -6.34 2.29
N PHE A 261 19.13 -6.80 3.49
CA PHE A 261 18.25 -6.71 4.65
C PHE A 261 18.54 -5.43 5.46
N ILE A 262 17.54 -4.58 5.63
CA ILE A 262 17.64 -3.26 6.26
C ILE A 262 17.13 -3.34 7.70
N SER A 263 18.05 -3.30 8.65
CA SER A 263 17.73 -3.23 10.08
C SER A 263 17.29 -1.82 10.49
N THR A 264 16.74 -1.72 11.70
CA THR A 264 16.35 -0.44 12.30
C THR A 264 17.54 0.51 12.35
N ASN A 265 17.42 1.66 11.70
CA ASN A 265 18.41 2.71 11.77
C ASN A 265 18.25 3.50 13.08
N MET A 266 19.23 3.33 13.96
CA MET A 266 19.28 3.99 15.28
C MET A 266 19.68 5.47 15.20
N SER A 267 20.22 5.94 14.07
CA SER A 267 20.54 7.37 13.88
C SER A 267 19.34 8.22 13.44
N LEU A 268 18.21 7.59 13.11
CA LEU A 268 16.97 8.33 12.84
C LEU A 268 16.53 9.11 14.10
N PRO A 269 16.01 10.35 13.96
CA PRO A 269 15.61 11.16 15.10
C PRO A 269 14.72 10.42 16.10
N VAL A 270 15.04 10.53 17.39
CA VAL A 270 14.31 9.83 18.47
C VAL A 270 13.07 10.62 18.90
N ASP A 271 13.12 11.95 18.80
CA ASP A 271 12.14 12.85 19.40
C ASP A 271 10.89 13.09 18.55
N LEU A 272 10.82 12.50 17.34
CA LEU A 272 9.68 12.66 16.45
C LEU A 272 8.64 11.59 16.75
N LYS A 273 7.42 12.03 17.14
CA LYS A 273 6.29 11.16 17.54
C LYS A 273 6.03 10.01 16.55
N ALA A 274 6.22 10.23 15.25
CA ALA A 274 6.05 9.20 14.22
C ALA A 274 7.01 8.00 14.40
N LEU A 275 8.22 8.22 14.94
CA LEU A 275 9.26 7.19 15.12
C LEU A 275 9.38 6.67 16.56
N SER A 276 8.49 7.09 17.47
CA SER A 276 8.43 6.52 18.82
C SER A 276 7.88 5.09 18.82
N VAL A 277 7.27 4.67 17.71
CA VAL A 277 6.76 3.31 17.50
C VAL A 277 7.81 2.46 16.78
N PRO A 278 8.28 1.34 17.36
CA PRO A 278 9.35 0.52 16.79
C PRO A 278 9.11 0.10 15.33
N VAL A 279 7.89 -0.33 14.99
CA VAL A 279 7.58 -0.72 13.60
C VAL A 279 7.60 0.46 12.63
N GLN A 280 7.22 1.66 13.06
CA GLN A 280 7.34 2.85 12.20
C GLN A 280 8.80 3.23 11.99
N ARG A 281 9.66 3.06 13.00
CA ARG A 281 11.11 3.25 12.83
C ARG A 281 11.71 2.26 11.84
N LEU A 282 11.30 0.99 11.87
CA LEU A 282 11.74 0.01 10.89
C LEU A 282 11.22 0.33 9.47
N ASN A 283 9.94 0.70 9.33
CA ASN A 283 9.38 1.13 8.04
C ASN A 283 10.10 2.36 7.48
N CYS A 284 10.41 3.34 8.34
CA CYS A 284 11.18 4.53 8.02
C CYS A 284 12.62 4.19 7.60
N SER A 285 13.23 3.19 8.24
CA SER A 285 14.59 2.74 7.91
C SER A 285 14.63 2.12 6.51
N LEU A 286 13.67 1.26 6.18
CA LEU A 286 13.52 0.71 4.83
C LEU A 286 13.24 1.82 3.81
N ALA A 287 12.34 2.76 4.12
CA ALA A 287 12.01 3.88 3.25
C ALA A 287 13.21 4.79 2.96
N LEU A 288 14.04 5.05 3.97
CA LEU A 288 15.27 5.82 3.80
C LEU A 288 16.22 5.14 2.81
N GLU A 289 16.43 3.82 2.94
CA GLU A 289 17.31 3.09 2.02
C GLU A 289 16.71 2.89 0.63
N LEU A 290 15.37 2.75 0.51
CA LEU A 290 14.69 2.82 -0.80
C LEU A 290 14.95 4.17 -1.48
N THR A 291 14.86 5.26 -0.72
CA THR A 291 15.08 6.62 -1.24
C THR A 291 16.54 6.84 -1.67
N LYS A 292 17.50 6.45 -0.84
CA LYS A 292 18.94 6.54 -1.19
C LYS A 292 19.26 5.71 -2.43
N THR A 293 18.76 4.48 -2.49
CA THR A 293 18.96 3.59 -3.64
C THR A 293 18.34 4.18 -4.90
N PHE A 294 17.14 4.75 -4.80
CA PHE A 294 16.50 5.45 -5.91
C PHE A 294 17.36 6.60 -6.44
N LEU A 295 17.83 7.48 -5.54
CA LEU A 295 18.64 8.63 -5.92
C LEU A 295 19.97 8.20 -6.54
N GLN A 296 20.65 7.19 -6.00
CA GLN A 296 21.88 6.65 -6.60
C GLN A 296 21.71 6.23 -8.07
N HIS A 297 20.53 5.75 -8.47
CA HIS A 297 20.28 5.29 -9.84
C HIS A 297 19.74 6.39 -10.76
N ARG A 298 19.02 7.39 -10.22
CA ARG A 298 18.32 8.41 -11.03
C ARG A 298 18.94 9.81 -10.95
N ALA A 299 19.68 10.09 -9.89
CA ALA A 299 20.45 11.30 -9.69
C ALA A 299 21.74 10.98 -8.89
N PRO A 300 22.74 10.33 -9.51
CA PRO A 300 23.95 9.85 -8.82
C PRO A 300 24.74 10.94 -8.08
N ASP A 301 24.66 12.19 -8.56
CA ASP A 301 25.30 13.35 -7.94
C ASP A 301 24.51 13.91 -6.74
N HIS A 302 23.33 13.36 -6.47
CA HIS A 302 22.47 13.77 -5.36
C HIS A 302 22.61 12.80 -4.19
N THR A 303 22.65 13.37 -2.98
CA THR A 303 22.62 12.60 -1.73
C THR A 303 21.60 13.20 -0.78
N LEU A 304 20.94 12.35 0.02
CA LEU A 304 20.16 12.81 1.18
C LEU A 304 21.10 13.29 2.26
N ASP A 305 20.93 14.52 2.71
CA ASP A 305 21.62 15.05 3.89
C ASP A 305 20.78 14.85 5.16
N SER A 306 21.32 15.29 6.30
CA SER A 306 20.61 15.20 7.59
C SER A 306 19.33 16.03 7.62
N ASP A 307 19.27 17.13 6.87
CA ASP A 307 18.15 18.06 6.87
C ASP A 307 16.99 17.49 6.05
N ASP A 308 17.27 16.81 4.93
CA ASP A 308 16.28 16.05 4.18
C ASP A 308 15.66 14.95 5.03
N ILE A 309 16.48 14.22 5.78
CA ILE A 309 16.02 13.12 6.64
C ILE A 309 15.15 13.70 7.77
N SER A 310 15.62 14.73 8.46
CA SER A 310 14.87 15.38 9.54
C SER A 310 13.54 15.94 9.05
N THR A 311 13.56 16.65 7.91
CA THR A 311 12.37 17.23 7.26
C THR A 311 11.41 16.13 6.79
N GLY A 312 11.92 15.08 6.16
CA GLY A 312 11.11 13.96 5.67
C GLY A 312 10.43 13.20 6.81
N VAL A 313 11.11 12.98 7.94
CA VAL A 313 10.46 12.36 9.12
C VAL A 313 9.45 13.32 9.75
N LYS A 314 9.76 14.62 9.84
CA LYS A 314 8.86 15.62 10.44
C LYS A 314 7.58 15.82 9.63
N ASN A 315 7.69 15.79 8.30
CA ASN A 315 6.56 15.97 7.38
C ASN A 315 5.84 14.66 7.05
N PHE A 316 6.33 13.51 7.55
CA PHE A 316 5.64 12.25 7.37
C PHE A 316 4.22 12.33 7.95
N SER A 317 3.26 11.98 7.12
CA SER A 317 1.87 11.82 7.50
C SER A 317 1.28 10.59 6.81
N TRP A 318 0.55 9.79 7.58
CA TRP A 318 -0.20 8.65 7.08
C TRP A 318 -1.45 8.45 7.92
N THR A 319 -2.57 9.00 7.43
CA THR A 319 -3.86 9.02 8.14
C THR A 319 -4.28 7.62 8.59
N GLY A 320 -4.79 7.52 9.81
CA GLY A 320 -5.25 6.27 10.40
C GLY A 320 -4.15 5.29 10.82
N ARG A 321 -2.88 5.72 10.92
CA ARG A 321 -1.78 4.93 11.50
C ARG A 321 -0.99 5.72 12.54
N PHE A 322 -1.12 5.32 13.79
CA PHE A 322 -0.53 6.01 14.94
C PHE A 322 -0.74 7.54 14.88
N GLU A 323 -1.93 7.94 14.45
CA GLU A 323 -2.26 9.34 14.18
C GLU A 323 -2.79 10.00 15.46
N VAL A 324 -2.24 11.16 15.79
CA VAL A 324 -2.70 11.99 16.90
C VAL A 324 -3.33 13.27 16.35
N ILE A 325 -4.61 13.49 16.62
CA ILE A 325 -5.32 14.73 16.25
C ILE A 325 -5.61 15.51 17.54
N GLU A 326 -5.13 16.76 17.59
CA GLU A 326 -5.45 17.71 18.66
C GLU A 326 -6.68 18.51 18.25
N ASP A 327 -7.77 18.36 19.00
CA ASP A 327 -9.08 18.96 18.71
C ASP A 327 -9.64 19.63 19.97
N GLY A 328 -9.28 20.91 20.15
CA GLY A 328 -9.66 21.70 21.32
C GLY A 328 -9.17 21.04 22.62
N THR A 329 -10.11 20.58 23.45
CA THR A 329 -9.81 19.90 24.72
C THR A 329 -9.57 18.40 24.57
N SER A 330 -9.80 17.85 23.37
CA SER A 330 -9.72 16.42 23.07
C SER A 330 -8.43 16.07 22.32
N LEU A 331 -7.91 14.89 22.59
CA LEU A 331 -6.81 14.27 21.85
C LEU A 331 -7.32 12.94 21.29
N TRP A 332 -7.38 12.85 19.98
CA TRP A 332 -7.77 11.64 19.27
C TRP A 332 -6.54 10.83 18.93
N PHE A 333 -6.59 9.52 19.20
CA PHE A 333 -5.57 8.55 18.84
C PHE A 333 -6.20 7.55 17.87
N LEU A 334 -5.84 7.63 16.58
CA LEU A 334 -6.46 6.84 15.53
C LEU A 334 -5.48 5.79 14.99
N ASP A 335 -5.91 4.53 14.96
CA ASP A 335 -5.21 3.45 14.25
C ASP A 335 -6.20 2.44 13.65
N GLY A 336 -5.99 2.08 12.37
CA GLY A 336 -6.70 1.00 11.69
C GLY A 336 -6.19 -0.40 12.04
N ALA A 337 -5.76 -0.63 13.28
CA ALA A 337 -5.29 -1.93 13.77
C ALA A 337 -6.46 -2.92 13.77
N HIS A 338 -6.26 -4.08 13.15
CA HIS A 338 -7.36 -5.02 12.86
C HIS A 338 -6.96 -6.49 13.09
N ASN A 339 -5.76 -6.74 13.64
CA ASN A 339 -5.35 -8.04 14.16
C ASN A 339 -4.61 -7.88 15.50
N ILE A 340 -4.44 -8.99 16.23
CA ILE A 340 -3.81 -9.07 17.56
C ILE A 340 -2.49 -8.29 17.59
N LEU A 341 -1.52 -8.68 16.75
CA LEU A 341 -0.19 -8.05 16.70
C LEU A 341 -0.21 -6.53 16.45
N SER A 342 -1.17 -6.03 15.65
CA SER A 342 -1.31 -4.59 15.41
C SER A 342 -2.01 -3.87 16.56
N LEU A 343 -2.95 -4.54 17.25
CA LEU A 343 -3.68 -3.95 18.38
C LEU A 343 -2.78 -3.79 19.60
N GLU A 344 -1.92 -4.77 19.88
CA GLU A 344 -0.93 -4.69 20.96
C GLU A 344 -0.05 -3.45 20.79
N GLN A 345 0.47 -3.24 19.58
CA GLN A 345 1.31 -2.09 19.27
C GLN A 345 0.56 -0.75 19.34
N ALA A 346 -0.69 -0.70 18.88
CA ALA A 346 -1.52 0.49 19.00
C ALA A 346 -1.83 0.81 20.46
N ALA A 347 -2.12 -0.20 21.28
CA ALA A 347 -2.37 -0.06 22.71
C ALA A 347 -1.13 0.44 23.47
N GLU A 348 0.04 -0.15 23.21
CA GLU A 348 1.30 0.28 23.79
C GLU A 348 1.65 1.72 23.39
N TRP A 349 1.47 2.07 22.11
CA TRP A 349 1.65 3.43 21.62
C TRP A 349 0.73 4.43 22.32
N PHE A 350 -0.56 4.12 22.44
CA PHE A 350 -1.54 4.94 23.15
C PHE A 350 -1.14 5.13 24.63
N ALA A 351 -0.77 4.04 25.29
CA ALA A 351 -0.35 4.06 26.69
C ALA A 351 0.87 4.96 26.90
N LYS A 352 1.92 4.81 26.09
CA LYS A 352 3.13 5.64 26.14
C LYS A 352 2.82 7.12 25.97
N ASN A 353 1.95 7.48 25.03
CA ASN A 353 1.62 8.88 24.74
C ASN A 353 0.69 9.53 25.78
N THR A 354 -0.11 8.74 26.49
CA THR A 354 -1.07 9.26 27.47
C THR A 354 -0.53 9.24 28.89
N ASN A 355 0.30 8.27 29.26
CA ASN A 355 0.90 8.16 30.59
C ASN A 355 2.00 9.21 30.82
N ALA A 356 2.66 9.70 29.77
CA ALA A 356 3.72 10.70 29.88
C ALA A 356 3.22 12.10 30.31
N ARG A 357 1.89 12.34 30.31
CA ARG A 357 1.30 13.64 30.65
C ARG A 357 0.76 13.58 32.09
N ASN A 358 1.39 14.30 33.02
CA ASN A 358 1.08 14.36 34.47
C ASN A 358 -0.32 14.91 34.88
N SER A 359 -1.31 14.87 33.98
CA SER A 359 -2.70 15.27 34.24
C SER A 359 -3.61 14.05 34.11
N ARG A 360 -4.48 13.78 35.09
CA ARG A 360 -5.51 12.74 34.99
C ARG A 360 -6.47 13.10 33.85
N LYS A 361 -6.32 12.44 32.71
CA LYS A 361 -7.20 12.61 31.54
C LYS A 361 -8.24 11.51 31.52
N HIS A 362 -9.48 11.88 31.23
CA HIS A 362 -10.55 10.95 30.95
C HIS A 362 -10.29 10.23 29.63
N ARG A 363 -10.31 8.90 29.62
CA ARG A 363 -9.96 8.06 28.47
C ARG A 363 -11.20 7.38 27.92
N VAL A 364 -11.45 7.54 26.63
CA VAL A 364 -12.56 6.87 25.94
C VAL A 364 -11.99 6.02 24.82
N LEU A 365 -12.37 4.73 24.80
CA LEU A 365 -12.08 3.83 23.70
C LEU A 365 -13.28 3.78 22.76
N ILE A 366 -13.08 4.11 21.49
CA ILE A 366 -14.06 3.86 20.43
C ILE A 366 -13.55 2.70 19.59
N PHE A 367 -14.32 1.61 19.51
CA PHE A 367 -13.93 0.40 18.80
C PHE A 367 -15.00 -0.04 17.79
N SER A 368 -14.55 -0.34 16.57
CA SER A 368 -15.37 -0.86 15.47
C SER A 368 -14.71 -2.11 14.90
N HIS A 369 -15.52 -3.14 14.62
CA HIS A 369 -15.08 -4.36 13.95
C HIS A 369 -16.18 -4.86 13.01
N PHE A 370 -15.80 -5.20 11.78
CA PHE A 370 -16.72 -5.57 10.70
C PHE A 370 -16.25 -6.78 9.87
N SER A 371 -15.22 -7.48 10.33
CA SER A 371 -14.68 -8.64 9.61
C SER A 371 -15.36 -9.94 10.07
N GLU A 372 -15.95 -10.67 9.13
CA GLU A 372 -16.49 -12.03 9.39
C GLU A 372 -15.38 -13.07 9.58
N GLU A 373 -14.18 -12.82 9.03
CA GLU A 373 -13.04 -13.76 9.10
C GLU A 373 -12.29 -13.73 10.44
N ARG A 374 -12.58 -12.77 11.32
CA ARG A 374 -11.77 -12.49 12.52
C ARG A 374 -12.65 -12.39 13.75
N ASP A 375 -12.22 -13.03 14.82
CA ASP A 375 -12.90 -13.02 16.11
C ASP A 375 -12.78 -11.65 16.79
N GLY A 376 -13.84 -10.85 16.70
CA GLY A 376 -13.90 -9.53 17.33
C GLY A 376 -13.79 -9.58 18.86
N VAL A 377 -14.25 -10.65 19.51
CA VAL A 377 -14.14 -10.81 20.97
C VAL A 377 -12.69 -11.03 21.35
N ALA A 378 -11.96 -11.87 20.61
CA ALA A 378 -10.53 -12.06 20.82
C ALA A 378 -9.74 -10.75 20.64
N LEU A 379 -10.09 -9.95 19.62
CA LEU A 379 -9.45 -8.65 19.37
C LEU A 379 -9.68 -7.66 20.53
N VAL A 380 -10.91 -7.52 21.01
CA VAL A 380 -11.22 -6.62 22.15
C VAL A 380 -10.55 -7.11 23.44
N LYS A 381 -10.52 -8.42 23.69
CA LYS A 381 -9.83 -8.99 24.86
C LYS A 381 -8.32 -8.71 24.83
N CYS A 382 -7.69 -8.91 23.68
CA CYS A 382 -6.28 -8.56 23.46
C CYS A 382 -6.05 -7.08 23.75
N LEU A 383 -6.84 -6.19 23.15
CA LEU A 383 -6.73 -4.75 23.36
C LEU A 383 -6.90 -4.35 24.84
N ALA A 384 -7.90 -4.90 25.52
CA ALA A 384 -8.14 -4.63 26.93
C ALA A 384 -6.99 -5.12 27.82
N HIS A 385 -6.45 -6.31 27.53
CA HIS A 385 -5.33 -6.88 28.26
C HIS A 385 -4.08 -5.98 28.14
N THR A 386 -3.68 -5.62 26.91
CA THR A 386 -2.50 -4.78 26.68
C THR A 386 -2.66 -3.38 27.27
N LEU A 387 -3.86 -2.78 27.18
CA LEU A 387 -4.14 -1.49 27.83
C LEU A 387 -4.04 -1.57 29.36
N SER A 388 -4.50 -2.68 29.96
CA SER A 388 -4.37 -2.93 31.40
C SER A 388 -2.92 -3.07 31.83
N GLU A 389 -2.14 -3.88 31.11
CA GLU A 389 -0.72 -4.11 31.39
C GLU A 389 0.10 -2.81 31.36
N HIS A 390 -0.27 -1.87 30.49
CA HIS A 390 0.39 -0.58 30.37
C HIS A 390 -0.30 0.57 31.15
N GLY A 391 -1.24 0.27 32.06
CA GLY A 391 -1.88 1.28 32.91
C GLY A 391 -2.70 2.33 32.14
N ALA A 392 -3.21 1.94 30.96
CA ALA A 392 -3.87 2.81 29.99
C ALA A 392 -5.37 2.51 29.82
N MET A 393 -5.99 1.84 30.79
CA MET A 393 -7.40 1.46 30.72
C MET A 393 -8.33 2.66 30.45
N PRO A 394 -9.33 2.51 29.56
CA PRO A 394 -10.33 3.53 29.31
C PRO A 394 -11.35 3.61 30.46
N ASP A 395 -11.88 4.81 30.71
CA ASP A 395 -13.01 5.04 31.63
C ASP A 395 -14.34 4.68 30.96
N HIS A 396 -14.45 4.86 29.64
CA HIS A 396 -15.61 4.46 28.85
C HIS A 396 -15.20 3.73 27.57
N VAL A 397 -16.05 2.80 27.16
CA VAL A 397 -15.91 2.08 25.88
C VAL A 397 -17.17 2.28 25.07
N ILE A 398 -17.00 2.71 23.82
CA ILE A 398 -18.05 2.88 22.82
C ILE A 398 -17.80 1.86 21.72
N PHE A 399 -18.69 0.88 21.61
CA PHE A 399 -18.71 -0.04 20.48
C PHE A 399 -19.59 0.56 19.39
N THR A 400 -19.03 0.74 18.20
CA THR A 400 -19.76 1.28 17.05
C THR A 400 -19.84 0.24 15.92
N THR A 401 -20.87 0.37 15.10
CA THR A 401 -21.04 -0.40 13.88
C THR A 401 -20.63 0.42 12.65
N TYR A 402 -20.39 -0.25 11.53
CA TYR A 402 -20.28 0.38 10.22
C TYR A 402 -21.70 0.45 9.62
N GLN A 403 -22.58 1.28 10.17
CA GLN A 403 -23.83 1.61 9.48
C GLN A 403 -23.59 2.87 8.65
N GLU A 404 -23.70 2.74 7.34
CA GLU A 404 -23.96 3.89 6.47
C GLU A 404 -25.21 4.58 7.00
N ARG A 405 -25.22 5.92 7.04
CA ARG A 405 -26.40 6.68 7.48
C ARG A 405 -27.63 6.19 6.73
N ASP A 406 -28.80 6.20 7.37
CA ASP A 406 -30.07 5.73 6.76
C ASP A 406 -30.41 6.43 5.42
N ASP A 407 -29.78 7.57 5.13
CA ASP A 407 -29.89 8.31 3.87
C ASP A 407 -28.95 7.83 2.76
N GLY A 408 -28.15 6.79 2.99
CA GLY A 408 -27.17 6.24 2.06
C GLY A 408 -25.96 7.16 1.82
N SER A 409 -25.77 8.22 2.64
CA SER A 409 -24.62 9.10 2.53
C SER A 409 -23.41 8.54 3.29
N THR A 410 -22.29 8.43 2.59
CA THR A 410 -21.02 7.90 3.12
C THR A 410 -20.04 8.97 3.60
N ARG A 411 -20.37 10.27 3.45
CA ARG A 411 -19.41 11.37 3.69
C ARG A 411 -19.54 11.99 5.08
N ILE A 412 -18.47 11.90 5.87
CA ILE A 412 -18.14 12.90 6.88
C ILE A 412 -17.40 14.03 6.16
N GLY A 413 -17.96 15.24 6.18
CA GLY A 413 -17.32 16.46 5.64
C GLY A 413 -17.85 16.89 4.26
N LYS A 414 -18.45 18.07 4.23
CA LYS A 414 -18.46 18.95 3.06
C LYS A 414 -17.24 19.86 3.14
#